data_AF-C6HEI5-F1
#
_entry.id   AF-C6HEI5-F1
#
_cell.length_a   1.000
_cell.length_b   1.000
_cell.length_c   1.000
_cell.angle_alpha   90.00
_cell.angle_beta   90.00
_cell.angle_gamma   90.00
#
_symmetry.space_group_name_H-M   'P 1'
#
loop_
_entity.id
_entity.type
_entity.pdbx_description
1 polymer ?
#
loop_
_entity_poly.entity_id
_entity_poly.type
_entity_poly.pdbx_seq_one_letter_code
_entity_poly.pdbx_strand_id
1 'polypeptide(L)'
;MQFPPASRSIAALTFVFWSFEIVRLAHAAPGSPALQNILKNTDQSDLYGYPTDLTRGITPIPVHSHNDYWRDLPFYSALSAGCISIEADVWLFDDTLLVGHDLSSLTKSRTLKSLYVDPILDVLRRQNPRSPYITRETRNGVYDTDPFQTLYLFIDVKTSGPETWPHVVAALEPLRAANYLTTLRNNDTLTTGPVTVIGTGNTPLSLVGPVPDRDYFYDGPLG
;
A
#
# COMPACT_ATOMS: atom_id res chain seq x y z
N MET A 1 26.25 50.06 45.91
CA MET A 1 26.10 49.44 47.23
C MET A 1 24.76 48.73 47.26
N GLN A 2 24.72 47.43 46.96
CA GLN A 2 23.84 46.40 47.57
C GLN A 2 24.20 45.04 46.94
N PHE A 3 24.64 44.10 47.78
CA PHE A 3 24.86 42.67 47.47
C PHE A 3 23.64 41.85 47.98
N PRO A 4 23.52 40.55 47.63
CA PRO A 4 22.28 39.88 47.21
C PRO A 4 21.56 39.12 48.35
N PRO A 5 20.60 38.24 48.00
CA PRO A 5 20.61 36.90 48.59
C PRO A 5 20.49 35.76 47.57
N ALA A 6 20.87 34.58 48.05
CA ALA A 6 21.18 33.36 47.32
C ALA A 6 20.05 32.31 47.31
N SER A 7 20.21 31.38 46.35
CA SER A 7 19.82 29.96 46.37
C SER A 7 18.33 29.58 46.35
N ARG A 8 18.00 28.68 45.41
CA ARG A 8 17.71 27.26 45.71
C ARG A 8 17.66 26.43 44.41
N SER A 9 18.39 25.33 44.43
CA SER A 9 18.34 24.26 43.44
C SER A 9 16.99 23.55 43.48
N ILE A 10 16.42 23.21 42.32
CA ILE A 10 15.53 22.06 42.17
C ILE A 10 16.06 21.24 41.00
N ALA A 11 16.58 20.07 41.33
CA ALA A 11 16.74 18.95 40.42
C ALA A 11 15.42 18.17 40.40
N ALA A 12 14.91 17.86 39.21
CA ALA A 12 13.93 16.81 38.91
C ALA A 12 13.51 16.99 37.43
N LEU A 13 13.27 15.98 36.60
CA LEU A 13 13.45 14.54 36.67
C LEU A 13 13.32 14.10 35.19
N THR A 14 14.31 13.36 34.71
CA THR A 14 14.24 12.23 33.78
C THR A 14 12.95 11.85 33.03
N PHE A 15 13.19 11.52 31.74
CA PHE A 15 12.57 10.50 30.86
C PHE A 15 11.08 10.70 30.51
N VAL A 16 10.68 10.61 29.24
CA VAL A 16 10.53 9.34 28.51
C VAL A 16 10.91 9.51 27.03
N PHE A 17 11.94 8.78 26.60
CA PHE A 17 12.06 8.37 25.21
C PHE A 17 10.82 7.54 24.88
N TRP A 18 10.00 7.96 23.93
CA TRP A 18 9.20 6.99 23.18
C TRP A 18 10.18 6.24 22.27
N SER A 19 10.92 5.31 22.86
CA SER A 19 11.27 4.08 22.16
C SER A 19 9.93 3.44 21.84
N PHE A 20 9.40 3.71 20.64
CA PHE A 20 8.53 2.74 20.01
C PHE A 20 9.36 1.46 19.96
N GLU A 21 9.05 0.50 20.84
CA GLU A 21 9.44 -0.88 20.68
C GLU A 21 8.82 -1.37 19.36
N ILE A 22 9.49 -1.08 18.24
CA ILE A 22 9.34 -1.82 16.99
C ILE A 22 10.27 -3.05 17.06
N VAL A 23 10.41 -3.65 18.24
CA VAL A 23 11.19 -4.88 18.41
C VAL A 23 10.29 -5.94 19.02
N ARG A 24 9.21 -6.30 18.32
CA ARG A 24 8.58 -7.64 18.42
C ARG A 24 7.84 -8.03 17.14
N LEU A 25 8.52 -7.99 15.99
CA LEU A 25 8.11 -8.72 14.78
C LEU A 25 9.31 -9.42 14.12
N ALA A 26 10.15 -10.04 14.94
CA ALA A 26 11.15 -10.98 14.47
C ALA A 26 11.01 -12.31 15.23
N HIS A 27 9.86 -12.97 15.06
CA HIS A 27 9.87 -14.44 15.12
C HIS A 27 10.30 -14.93 13.75
N ALA A 28 11.58 -14.71 13.44
CA ALA A 28 12.23 -15.41 12.35
C ALA A 28 12.13 -16.90 12.65
N ALA A 29 11.85 -17.69 11.60
CA ALA A 29 11.85 -19.15 11.64
C ALA A 29 13.05 -19.70 12.44
N PRO A 30 12.94 -20.88 13.08
CA PRO A 30 14.01 -21.43 13.89
C PRO A 30 15.19 -21.84 13.00
N GLY A 31 16.08 -20.89 12.71
CA GLY A 31 17.39 -21.16 12.16
C GLY A 31 18.22 -21.96 13.17
N SER A 32 19.04 -22.90 12.69
CA SER A 32 19.93 -23.66 13.56
C SER A 32 20.79 -22.72 14.44
N PRO A 33 21.21 -23.15 15.65
CA PRO A 33 22.06 -22.32 16.51
C PRO A 33 23.33 -21.81 15.81
N ALA A 34 23.88 -22.60 14.88
CA ALA A 34 25.01 -22.20 14.05
C ALA A 34 24.67 -21.04 13.10
N LEU A 35 23.51 -21.10 12.42
CA LEU A 35 23.05 -20.01 11.54
C LEU A 35 22.77 -18.73 12.34
N GLN A 36 22.14 -18.86 13.51
CA GLN A 36 21.90 -17.72 14.39
C GLN A 36 23.22 -17.11 14.90
N ASN A 37 24.23 -17.93 15.20
CA ASN A 37 25.55 -17.45 15.56
C ASN A 37 26.23 -16.71 14.40
N ILE A 38 26.11 -17.20 13.17
CA ILE A 38 26.62 -16.49 11.98
C ILE A 38 25.91 -15.13 11.84
N LEU A 39 24.57 -15.09 11.85
CA LEU A 39 23.78 -13.87 11.69
C LEU A 39 24.05 -12.82 12.77
N LYS A 40 24.31 -13.24 14.02
CA LYS A 40 24.67 -12.32 15.12
C LYS A 40 26.08 -11.74 14.99
N ASN A 41 26.97 -12.44 14.30
CA ASN A 41 28.36 -12.03 14.10
C ASN A 41 28.61 -11.51 12.68
N THR A 42 27.57 -11.26 11.88
CA THR A 42 27.72 -10.46 10.66
C THR A 42 28.09 -9.03 11.05
N ASP A 43 28.74 -8.31 10.14
CA ASP A 43 29.14 -6.91 10.35
C ASP A 43 27.95 -5.92 10.35
N GLN A 44 26.72 -6.43 10.24
CA GLN A 44 25.47 -5.67 10.11
C GLN A 44 25.53 -4.58 9.04
N SER A 45 26.42 -4.73 8.06
CA SER A 45 26.56 -3.78 6.97
C SER A 45 25.48 -3.98 5.92
N ASP A 46 25.36 -2.99 5.04
CA ASP A 46 24.43 -3.03 3.90
C ASP A 46 24.78 -4.13 2.87
N LEU A 47 25.92 -4.82 3.00
CA LEU A 47 26.38 -5.88 2.10
C LEU A 47 25.36 -7.03 1.94
N TYR A 48 24.58 -7.30 2.99
CA TYR A 48 23.61 -8.39 3.03
C TYR A 48 22.16 -7.93 2.76
N GLY A 49 21.94 -6.62 2.62
CA GLY A 49 20.66 -6.04 2.23
C GLY A 49 20.48 -6.18 0.71
N TYR A 50 19.41 -6.86 0.28
CA TYR A 50 19.09 -6.93 -1.14
C TYR A 50 18.10 -5.79 -1.47
N PRO A 51 18.38 -4.92 -2.47
CA PRO A 51 17.65 -3.66 -2.64
C PRO A 51 16.12 -3.77 -2.82
N THR A 52 15.61 -4.91 -3.31
CA THR A 52 14.17 -5.17 -3.52
C THR A 52 13.67 -6.32 -2.64
N ASP A 53 14.26 -6.49 -1.45
CA ASP A 53 13.99 -7.66 -0.61
C ASP A 53 12.67 -7.64 0.17
N LEU A 54 11.93 -6.53 0.13
CA LEU A 54 10.67 -6.35 0.85
C LEU A 54 9.68 -7.48 0.60
N THR A 55 9.58 -7.94 -0.65
CA THR A 55 8.68 -9.03 -1.04
C THR A 55 9.41 -10.26 -1.54
N ARG A 56 10.70 -10.39 -1.19
CA ARG A 56 11.52 -11.53 -1.57
C ARG A 56 10.89 -12.81 -1.05
N GLY A 57 10.68 -13.78 -1.93
CA GLY A 57 10.12 -15.09 -1.59
C GLY A 57 8.59 -15.13 -1.47
N ILE A 58 7.89 -14.02 -1.74
CA ILE A 58 6.44 -14.03 -1.91
C ILE A 58 6.15 -14.40 -3.36
N THR A 59 5.56 -15.58 -3.59
CA THR A 59 5.14 -16.02 -4.93
C THR A 59 3.70 -15.59 -5.19
N PRO A 60 3.41 -14.86 -6.28
CA PRO A 60 2.03 -14.51 -6.60
C PRO A 60 1.20 -15.75 -6.91
N ILE A 61 -0.04 -15.76 -6.44
CA ILE A 61 -1.05 -16.78 -6.68
C ILE A 61 -2.32 -16.14 -7.22
N PRO A 62 -3.06 -16.80 -8.13
CA PRO A 62 -4.27 -16.26 -8.75
C PRO A 62 -5.47 -16.32 -7.79
N VAL A 63 -5.34 -15.65 -6.65
CA VAL A 63 -6.35 -15.56 -5.59
C VAL A 63 -6.79 -14.12 -5.45
N HIS A 64 -8.11 -13.95 -5.40
CA HIS A 64 -8.76 -12.71 -5.02
C HIS A 64 -8.98 -12.68 -3.52
N SER A 65 -8.37 -11.71 -2.88
CA SER A 65 -8.46 -11.50 -1.44
C SER A 65 -9.62 -10.54 -1.17
N HIS A 66 -10.80 -11.15 -1.14
CA HIS A 66 -12.07 -10.49 -0.88
C HIS A 66 -12.10 -9.97 0.56
N ASN A 67 -12.59 -8.74 0.76
CA ASN A 67 -12.76 -8.12 2.07
C ASN A 67 -11.50 -8.04 2.97
N ASP A 68 -10.32 -7.81 2.38
CA ASP A 68 -9.08 -7.69 3.15
C ASP A 68 -9.10 -6.62 4.24
N TYR A 69 -9.98 -5.62 4.11
CA TYR A 69 -10.14 -4.57 5.10
C TYR A 69 -10.57 -5.10 6.49
N TRP A 70 -11.00 -6.36 6.63
CA TRP A 70 -11.19 -7.00 7.94
C TRP A 70 -9.88 -7.33 8.67
N ARG A 71 -8.76 -7.39 7.96
CA ARG A 71 -7.46 -7.73 8.53
C ARG A 71 -6.80 -6.50 9.16
N ASP A 72 -5.87 -6.75 10.09
CA ASP A 72 -5.13 -5.70 10.79
C ASP A 72 -4.31 -4.83 9.82
N LEU A 73 -3.74 -5.45 8.78
CA LEU A 73 -2.95 -4.81 7.74
C LEU A 73 -3.50 -5.19 6.34
N PRO A 74 -4.59 -4.57 5.87
CA PRO A 74 -5.37 -5.04 4.71
C PRO A 74 -4.52 -5.39 3.47
N PHE A 75 -3.80 -4.41 2.92
CA PHE A 75 -2.95 -4.63 1.75
C PHE A 75 -1.78 -5.59 2.03
N TYR A 76 -1.07 -5.43 3.15
CA TYR A 76 0.12 -6.21 3.43
C TYR A 76 -0.17 -7.67 3.74
N SER A 77 -1.30 -7.98 4.38
CA SER A 77 -1.72 -9.37 4.62
C SER A 77 -1.96 -10.11 3.30
N ALA A 78 -2.67 -9.49 2.37
CA ALA A 78 -2.92 -10.04 1.04
C ALA A 78 -1.63 -10.22 0.24
N LEU A 79 -0.78 -9.18 0.24
CA LEU A 79 0.52 -9.20 -0.40
C LEU A 79 1.38 -10.36 0.14
N SER A 80 1.46 -10.51 1.47
CA SER A 80 2.23 -11.58 2.12
C SER A 80 1.75 -12.99 1.79
N ALA A 81 0.46 -13.14 1.48
CA ALA A 81 -0.13 -14.40 1.05
C ALA A 81 0.04 -14.67 -0.46
N GLY A 82 0.56 -13.70 -1.23
CA GLY A 82 0.72 -13.82 -2.68
C GLY A 82 -0.52 -13.44 -3.49
N CYS A 83 -1.59 -12.91 -2.88
CA CYS A 83 -2.84 -12.63 -3.59
C CYS A 83 -2.68 -11.52 -4.64
N ILE A 84 -2.80 -11.86 -5.93
CA ILE A 84 -2.66 -10.88 -7.03
C ILE A 84 -3.85 -9.93 -7.17
N SER A 85 -4.94 -10.17 -6.44
CA SER A 85 -6.16 -9.37 -6.51
C SER A 85 -6.69 -9.10 -5.12
N ILE A 86 -7.10 -7.85 -4.86
CA ILE A 86 -7.51 -7.35 -3.55
C ILE A 86 -8.72 -6.44 -3.72
N GLU A 87 -9.70 -6.54 -2.82
CA GLU A 87 -10.89 -5.67 -2.82
C GLU A 87 -10.92 -4.70 -1.63
N ALA A 88 -11.42 -3.49 -1.89
CA ALA A 88 -11.72 -2.47 -0.89
C ALA A 88 -13.18 -2.01 -1.00
N ASP A 89 -13.94 -2.15 0.10
CA ASP A 89 -15.27 -1.55 0.25
C ASP A 89 -15.13 -0.05 0.56
N VAL A 90 -15.58 0.80 -0.35
CA VAL A 90 -15.38 2.25 -0.28
C VAL A 90 -16.69 3.00 -0.09
N TRP A 91 -16.69 3.89 0.91
CA TRP A 91 -17.80 4.77 1.28
C TRP A 91 -17.34 6.23 1.21
N LEU A 92 -18.12 7.10 0.57
CA LEU A 92 -17.86 8.54 0.56
C LEU A 92 -18.61 9.24 1.69
N PHE A 93 -17.88 9.93 2.56
CA PHE A 93 -18.41 10.83 3.60
C PHE A 93 -17.55 12.08 3.72
N ASP A 94 -18.15 13.26 3.68
CA ASP A 94 -17.44 14.55 3.80
C ASP A 94 -16.20 14.63 2.89
N ASP A 95 -16.38 14.33 1.60
CA ASP A 95 -15.35 14.23 0.56
C ASP A 95 -14.22 13.21 0.81
N THR A 96 -14.35 12.39 1.85
CA THR A 96 -13.35 11.39 2.27
C THR A 96 -13.81 9.98 1.91
N LEU A 97 -12.95 9.22 1.25
CA LEU A 97 -13.18 7.81 0.91
C LEU A 97 -12.78 6.91 2.09
N LEU A 98 -13.75 6.55 2.92
CA LEU A 98 -13.59 5.63 4.03
C LEU A 98 -13.68 4.17 3.57
N VAL A 99 -13.03 3.27 4.30
CA VAL A 99 -13.02 1.83 3.99
C VAL A 99 -13.55 1.02 5.16
N GLY A 100 -14.51 0.14 4.89
CA GLY A 100 -15.04 -0.80 5.85
C GLY A 100 -16.21 -1.60 5.30
N HIS A 101 -16.53 -2.70 5.99
CA HIS A 101 -17.61 -3.63 5.60
C HIS A 101 -18.99 -2.96 5.67
N ASP A 102 -19.18 -2.21 6.74
CA ASP A 102 -20.43 -1.57 7.12
C ASP A 102 -20.13 -0.23 7.80
N LEU A 103 -21.18 0.56 7.99
CA LEU A 103 -21.09 1.89 8.59
C LEU A 103 -20.46 1.90 10.00
N SER A 104 -20.60 0.82 10.78
CA SER A 104 -20.07 0.72 12.14
C SER A 104 -18.56 0.48 12.17
N SER A 105 -18.00 -0.08 11.09
CA SER A 105 -16.56 -0.33 10.91
C SER A 105 -15.79 0.87 10.37
N LEU A 106 -16.48 1.95 9.97
CA LEU A 106 -15.85 3.14 9.40
C LEU A 106 -15.18 3.98 10.48
N THR A 107 -13.95 4.42 10.20
CA THR A 107 -13.23 5.37 11.04
C THR A 107 -12.53 6.41 10.18
N LYS A 108 -12.32 7.62 10.73
CA LYS A 108 -11.66 8.72 10.01
C LYS A 108 -10.24 8.40 9.54
N SER A 109 -9.57 7.43 10.17
CA SER A 109 -8.19 7.04 9.82
C SER A 109 -8.14 5.93 8.76
N ARG A 110 -9.22 5.20 8.55
CA ARG A 110 -9.32 4.07 7.61
C ARG A 110 -9.87 4.55 6.29
N THR A 111 -8.98 5.02 5.43
CA THR A 111 -9.31 5.59 4.12
C THR A 111 -8.76 4.73 2.99
N LEU A 112 -9.30 4.87 1.78
CA LEU A 112 -8.74 4.23 0.58
C LEU A 112 -7.26 4.59 0.40
N LYS A 113 -6.91 5.85 0.72
CA LYS A 113 -5.54 6.34 0.66
C LYS A 113 -4.62 5.64 1.66
N SER A 114 -4.99 5.64 2.94
CA SER A 114 -4.15 5.13 4.03
C SER A 114 -4.02 3.60 4.04
N LEU A 115 -5.03 2.88 3.56
CA LEU A 115 -5.04 1.41 3.59
C LEU A 115 -4.57 0.75 2.29
N TYR A 116 -4.67 1.44 1.14
CA TYR A 116 -4.34 0.85 -0.16
C TYR A 116 -3.41 1.72 -1.00
N VAL A 117 -3.79 2.95 -1.37
CA VAL A 117 -3.01 3.75 -2.33
C VAL A 117 -1.60 4.03 -1.84
N ASP A 118 -1.44 4.52 -0.60
CA ASP A 118 -0.12 4.82 -0.03
C ASP A 118 0.72 3.55 0.19
N PRO A 119 0.18 2.47 0.80
CA PRO A 119 0.92 1.22 0.92
C PRO A 119 1.37 0.60 -0.40
N ILE A 120 0.50 0.60 -1.43
CA ILE A 120 0.85 0.10 -2.77
C ILE A 120 1.97 0.94 -3.38
N LEU A 121 1.86 2.27 -3.31
CA LEU A 121 2.87 3.18 -3.83
C LEU A 121 4.22 3.03 -3.12
N ASP A 122 4.23 2.83 -1.80
CA ASP A 122 5.43 2.57 -1.02
C ASP A 122 6.11 1.27 -1.44
N VAL A 123 5.37 0.17 -1.59
CA VAL A 123 5.91 -1.10 -2.10
C VAL A 123 6.49 -0.91 -3.50
N LEU A 124 5.75 -0.33 -4.43
CA LEU A 124 6.23 -0.13 -5.81
C LEU A 124 7.48 0.75 -5.88
N ARG A 125 7.60 1.79 -5.03
CA ARG A 125 8.82 2.60 -4.95
C ARG A 125 10.03 1.80 -4.46
N ARG A 126 9.83 0.93 -3.46
CA ARG A 126 10.89 0.06 -2.93
C ARG A 126 11.30 -1.04 -3.93
N GLN A 127 10.35 -1.52 -4.73
CA GLN A 127 10.60 -2.48 -5.82
C GLN A 127 11.26 -1.87 -7.06
N ASN A 128 11.33 -0.53 -7.13
CA ASN A 128 11.91 0.21 -8.23
C ASN A 128 12.95 1.24 -7.74
N PRO A 129 14.04 0.80 -7.07
CA PRO A 129 15.02 1.71 -6.50
C PRO A 129 15.82 2.42 -7.58
N ARG A 130 16.25 3.66 -7.29
CA ARG A 130 17.22 4.37 -8.13
C ARG A 130 18.63 3.89 -7.78
N SER A 131 19.43 3.57 -8.80
CA SER A 131 20.80 3.08 -8.64
C SER A 131 21.68 3.59 -9.78
N PRO A 132 22.97 3.88 -9.54
CA PRO A 132 23.91 4.28 -10.59
C PRO A 132 24.09 3.20 -11.68
N TYR A 133 23.66 1.96 -11.40
CA TYR A 133 23.73 0.83 -12.34
C TYR A 133 22.47 0.71 -13.22
N ILE A 134 21.43 1.51 -12.97
CA ILE A 134 20.16 1.47 -13.69
C ILE A 134 20.15 2.61 -14.72
N THR A 135 20.19 2.26 -16.00
CA THR A 135 20.25 3.22 -17.13
C THR A 135 18.88 3.64 -17.66
N ARG A 136 17.80 3.02 -17.17
CA ARG A 136 16.39 3.29 -17.52
C ARG A 136 15.49 3.04 -16.33
N GLU A 137 14.37 3.74 -16.23
CA GLU A 137 13.40 3.48 -15.16
C GLU A 137 12.94 2.01 -15.18
N THR A 138 12.96 1.38 -14.02
CA THR A 138 12.34 0.06 -13.81
C THR A 138 10.86 0.26 -13.52
N ARG A 139 10.04 -0.74 -13.88
CA ARG A 139 8.59 -0.71 -13.69
C ARG A 139 8.08 -2.05 -13.15
N ASN A 140 8.79 -2.57 -12.16
CA ASN A 140 8.47 -3.80 -11.46
C ASN A 140 7.16 -3.65 -10.68
N GLY A 141 6.39 -4.74 -10.62
CA GLY A 141 5.20 -4.92 -9.81
C GLY A 141 5.52 -5.09 -8.32
N VAL A 142 4.49 -5.44 -7.56
CA VAL A 142 4.61 -5.62 -6.11
C VAL A 142 5.33 -6.92 -5.70
N TYR A 143 5.56 -7.85 -6.63
CA TYR A 143 6.23 -9.13 -6.35
C TYR A 143 7.63 -9.17 -6.95
N ASP A 144 8.65 -9.31 -6.10
CA ASP A 144 10.06 -9.50 -6.55
C ASP A 144 10.23 -10.80 -7.36
N THR A 145 9.47 -11.85 -7.01
CA THR A 145 9.52 -13.17 -7.67
C THR A 145 8.92 -13.17 -9.08
N ASP A 146 8.02 -12.24 -9.37
CA ASP A 146 7.44 -11.99 -10.70
C ASP A 146 7.18 -10.49 -10.86
N PRO A 147 8.16 -9.72 -11.35
CA PRO A 147 8.06 -8.26 -11.44
C PRO A 147 7.08 -7.79 -12.51
N PHE A 148 6.49 -8.67 -13.33
CA PHE A 148 5.50 -8.28 -14.35
C PHE A 148 4.07 -8.62 -13.95
N GLN A 149 3.88 -9.33 -12.83
CA GLN A 149 2.55 -9.58 -12.27
C GLN A 149 1.89 -8.27 -11.84
N THR A 150 0.77 -7.93 -12.47
CA THR A 150 -0.06 -6.79 -12.08
C THR A 150 -0.84 -7.11 -10.80
N LEU A 151 -0.96 -6.12 -9.92
CA LEU A 151 -1.89 -6.18 -8.79
C LEU A 151 -3.25 -5.64 -9.25
N TYR A 152 -4.29 -6.45 -9.10
CA TYR A 152 -5.66 -6.01 -9.33
C TYR A 152 -6.24 -5.41 -8.05
N LEU A 153 -6.54 -4.10 -8.08
CA LEU A 153 -7.22 -3.42 -7.00
C LEU A 153 -8.69 -3.21 -7.37
N PHE A 154 -9.56 -3.99 -6.75
CA PHE A 154 -11.00 -3.87 -6.87
C PHE A 154 -11.51 -2.83 -5.88
N ILE A 155 -12.32 -1.90 -6.36
CA ILE A 155 -12.95 -0.84 -5.57
C ILE A 155 -14.46 -1.06 -5.63
N ASP A 156 -15.02 -1.60 -4.55
CA ASP A 156 -16.45 -1.81 -4.40
C ASP A 156 -17.09 -0.54 -3.80
N VAL A 157 -17.79 0.22 -4.65
CA VAL A 157 -18.42 1.47 -4.25
C VAL A 157 -19.74 1.18 -3.53
N LYS A 158 -19.83 1.57 -2.25
CA LYS A 158 -21.01 1.30 -1.39
C LYS A 158 -21.99 2.48 -1.31
N THR A 159 -21.52 3.70 -1.52
CA THR A 159 -22.33 4.93 -1.55
C THR A 159 -22.81 5.27 -2.97
N SER A 160 -23.40 6.45 -3.18
CA SER A 160 -23.85 6.92 -4.49
C SER A 160 -22.71 6.86 -5.51
N GLY A 161 -22.85 6.02 -6.53
CA GLY A 161 -21.85 5.84 -7.59
C GLY A 161 -21.42 7.13 -8.28
N PRO A 162 -22.37 7.92 -8.83
CA PRO A 162 -22.06 9.20 -9.49
C PRO A 162 -21.32 10.21 -8.61
N GLU A 163 -21.57 10.21 -7.31
CA GLU A 163 -20.89 11.09 -6.34
C GLU A 163 -19.53 10.51 -5.91
N THR A 164 -19.46 9.20 -5.67
CA THR A 164 -18.28 8.55 -5.08
C THR A 164 -17.16 8.32 -6.10
N TRP A 165 -17.52 7.93 -7.32
CA TRP A 165 -16.54 7.53 -8.33
C TRP A 165 -15.56 8.64 -8.72
N PRO A 166 -15.97 9.92 -8.91
CA PRO A 166 -15.01 11.01 -9.14
C PRO A 166 -13.95 11.15 -8.04
N HIS A 167 -14.33 10.94 -6.77
CA HIS A 167 -13.39 10.97 -5.65
C HIS A 167 -12.43 9.77 -5.71
N VAL A 168 -12.93 8.58 -6.08
CA VAL A 168 -12.08 7.40 -6.30
C VAL A 168 -11.03 7.69 -7.37
N VAL A 169 -11.44 8.18 -8.54
CA VAL A 169 -10.53 8.51 -9.65
C VAL A 169 -9.46 9.53 -9.23
N ALA A 170 -9.85 10.55 -8.46
CA ALA A 170 -8.92 11.53 -7.90
C ALA A 170 -7.93 10.91 -6.90
N ALA A 171 -8.38 9.97 -6.06
CA ALA A 171 -7.52 9.28 -5.09
C ALA A 171 -6.43 8.42 -5.74
N LEU A 172 -6.59 8.02 -7.01
CA LEU A 172 -5.59 7.27 -7.78
C LEU A 172 -4.41 8.13 -8.27
N GLU A 173 -4.48 9.45 -8.14
CA GLU A 173 -3.47 10.38 -8.68
C GLU A 173 -2.02 10.03 -8.29
N PRO A 174 -1.69 9.62 -7.06
CA PRO A 174 -0.31 9.26 -6.71
C PRO A 174 0.24 8.09 -7.53
N LEU A 175 -0.59 7.11 -7.89
CA LEU A 175 -0.21 5.97 -8.73
C LEU A 175 -0.13 6.36 -10.21
N ARG A 176 -1.04 7.23 -10.66
CA ARG A 176 -1.07 7.78 -12.02
C ARG A 176 0.18 8.61 -12.30
N ALA A 177 0.51 9.54 -11.41
CA ALA A 177 1.69 10.40 -11.52
C ALA A 177 3.01 9.58 -11.50
N ALA A 178 3.01 8.42 -10.85
CA ALA A 178 4.14 7.48 -10.83
C ALA A 178 4.13 6.50 -12.03
N ASN A 179 3.20 6.65 -12.97
CA ASN A 179 3.03 5.79 -14.15
C ASN A 179 2.86 4.30 -13.80
N TYR A 180 2.19 3.98 -12.69
CA TYR A 180 2.00 2.59 -12.24
C TYR A 180 0.65 1.98 -12.60
N LEU A 181 -0.31 2.77 -13.09
CA LEU A 181 -1.62 2.26 -13.47
C LEU A 181 -1.59 1.62 -14.87
N THR A 182 -2.41 0.58 -15.04
CA THR A 182 -2.83 0.10 -16.35
C THR A 182 -3.69 1.16 -17.02
N THR A 183 -3.38 1.52 -18.26
CA THR A 183 -4.09 2.58 -18.99
C THR A 183 -4.73 2.05 -20.26
N LEU A 184 -5.91 2.54 -20.61
CA LEU A 184 -6.48 2.45 -21.95
C LEU A 184 -6.38 3.83 -22.62
N ARG A 185 -5.92 3.86 -23.87
CA ARG A 185 -5.85 5.08 -24.68
C ARG A 185 -6.66 4.94 -25.96
N ASN A 186 -7.39 5.99 -26.31
CA ASN A 186 -8.26 6.06 -27.50
C ASN A 186 -9.27 4.90 -27.61
N ASN A 187 -9.66 4.29 -26.48
CA ASN A 187 -10.47 3.06 -26.43
C ASN A 187 -9.88 1.85 -27.19
N ASP A 188 -8.57 1.84 -27.45
CA ASP A 188 -7.94 0.83 -28.32
C ASP A 188 -6.66 0.26 -27.70
N THR A 189 -5.75 1.12 -27.25
CA THR A 189 -4.44 0.69 -26.77
C THR A 189 -4.44 0.48 -25.26
N LEU A 190 -4.46 -0.78 -24.83
CA LEU A 190 -4.26 -1.17 -23.44
C LEU A 190 -2.75 -1.30 -23.12
N THR A 191 -2.28 -0.57 -22.12
CA THR A 191 -0.92 -0.68 -21.59
C THR A 191 -0.98 -1.14 -20.14
N THR A 192 -0.58 -2.39 -19.88
CA THR A 192 -0.54 -2.96 -18.53
C THR A 192 0.46 -2.22 -17.65
N GLY A 193 0.04 -1.88 -16.44
CA GLY A 193 0.88 -1.35 -15.38
C GLY A 193 1.01 -2.30 -14.20
N PRO A 194 1.91 -2.00 -13.25
CA PRO A 194 1.99 -2.68 -11.97
C PRO A 194 0.67 -2.80 -11.21
N VAL A 195 -0.29 -1.88 -11.43
CA VAL A 195 -1.60 -1.89 -10.78
C VAL A 195 -2.71 -1.73 -11.82
N THR A 196 -3.69 -2.62 -11.80
CA THR A 196 -4.95 -2.48 -12.56
C THR A 196 -6.08 -2.19 -11.59
N VAL A 197 -6.72 -1.02 -11.71
CA VAL A 197 -7.83 -0.62 -10.84
C VAL A 197 -9.16 -0.95 -11.52
N ILE A 198 -10.04 -1.64 -10.81
CA ILE A 198 -11.33 -2.11 -11.32
C ILE A 198 -12.43 -1.63 -10.36
N GLY A 199 -13.40 -0.87 -10.85
CA GLY A 199 -14.57 -0.48 -10.07
C GLY A 199 -15.67 -1.53 -10.16
N THR A 200 -16.27 -1.85 -9.03
CA THR A 200 -17.42 -2.75 -8.87
C THR A 200 -18.48 -2.10 -7.95
N GLY A 201 -19.51 -2.83 -7.53
CA GLY A 201 -20.59 -2.32 -6.68
C GLY A 201 -21.40 -1.24 -7.39
N ASN A 202 -21.61 -0.09 -6.73
CA ASN A 202 -22.32 1.05 -7.31
C ASN A 202 -21.49 1.85 -8.33
N THR A 203 -20.35 1.33 -8.83
CA THR A 203 -19.55 2.03 -9.85
C THR A 203 -20.42 2.32 -11.09
N PRO A 204 -20.56 3.58 -11.51
CA PRO A 204 -21.43 3.92 -12.62
C PRO A 204 -20.76 3.64 -13.97
N LEU A 205 -21.26 2.66 -14.72
CA LEU A 205 -20.78 2.34 -16.09
C LEU A 205 -20.72 3.58 -16.99
N SER A 206 -21.65 4.52 -16.84
CA SER A 206 -21.69 5.79 -17.59
C SER A 206 -20.49 6.70 -17.36
N LEU A 207 -19.77 6.57 -16.24
CA LEU A 207 -18.54 7.31 -15.95
C LEU A 207 -17.26 6.52 -16.26
N VAL A 208 -17.39 5.27 -16.74
CA VAL A 208 -16.24 4.42 -17.09
C VAL A 208 -16.22 4.07 -18.57
N GLY A 209 -17.27 3.43 -19.09
CA GLY A 209 -17.32 2.89 -20.45
C GLY A 209 -17.09 3.94 -21.56
N PRO A 210 -17.74 5.11 -21.50
CA PRO A 210 -17.57 6.15 -22.52
C PRO A 210 -16.24 6.90 -22.47
N VAL A 211 -15.40 6.73 -21.44
CA VAL A 211 -14.17 7.52 -21.26
C VAL A 211 -13.02 6.88 -22.05
N PRO A 212 -12.57 7.46 -23.19
CA PRO A 212 -11.65 6.79 -24.11
C PRO A 212 -10.22 6.66 -23.56
N ASP A 213 -9.80 7.63 -22.76
CA ASP A 213 -8.52 7.68 -22.08
C ASP A 213 -8.75 7.54 -20.57
N ARG A 214 -8.40 6.39 -20.01
CA ARG A 214 -8.63 6.09 -18.58
C ARG A 214 -7.58 5.13 -18.04
N ASP A 215 -7.51 5.06 -16.72
CA ASP A 215 -6.61 4.16 -15.99
C ASP A 215 -7.32 3.38 -14.88
N TYR A 216 -8.61 3.18 -15.11
CA TYR A 216 -9.53 2.41 -14.29
C TYR A 216 -10.50 1.67 -15.22
N PHE A 217 -10.98 0.53 -14.73
CA PHE A 217 -11.81 -0.40 -15.49
C PHE A 217 -13.08 -0.71 -14.70
N TYR A 218 -13.99 -1.47 -15.31
CA TYR A 218 -15.30 -1.74 -14.76
C TYR A 218 -15.54 -3.25 -14.72
N ASP A 219 -15.95 -3.74 -13.56
CA ASP A 219 -16.55 -5.06 -13.38
C ASP A 219 -18.06 -4.89 -13.26
N GLY A 220 -18.79 -5.51 -14.19
CA GLY A 220 -20.23 -5.32 -14.33
C GLY A 220 -21.02 -6.46 -13.69
N PRO A 221 -22.26 -6.21 -13.25
CA PRO A 221 -23.12 -7.28 -12.79
C PRO A 221 -23.34 -8.32 -13.90
N LEU A 222 -23.30 -9.59 -13.52
CA LEU A 222 -23.77 -10.68 -14.36
C LEU A 222 -25.30 -10.54 -14.43
N GLY A 223 -25.80 -10.02 -15.55
CA GLY A 223 -27.22 -9.72 -15.75
C GLY A 223 -28.17 -10.90 -15.58
#